data_AF-A0A4Q7UMY3-F1
#
_entry.id   AF-A0A4Q7UMY3-F1
#
_cell.length_a   1.000
_cell.length_b   1.000
_cell.length_c   1.000
_cell.angle_alpha   90.00
_cell.angle_beta   90.00
_cell.angle_gamma   90.00
#
_symmetry.space_group_name_H-M   'P 1'
#
loop_
_entity.id
_entity.type
_entity.pdbx_description
1 polymer ?
#
loop_
_entity_poly.entity_id
_entity_poly.type
_entity_poly.pdbx_seq_one_letter_code
_entity_poly.pdbx_strand_id
1 'polypeptide(L)'
;MSVGEVKIALRAAIEAARQGKEVFDRASTVATAATAAAEAILNDSRDEDVRAVQQALAAASAEVEPTRRRFVNTAKHTTRYLNQLG
;
A
#
# COMPACT_ATOMS: atom_id res chain seq x y z
N MET A 1 20.03 -21.24 11.81
CA MET A 1 19.56 -21.14 10.42
C MET A 1 20.69 -21.45 9.48
N SER A 2 20.50 -22.40 8.57
CA SER A 2 21.36 -22.66 7.42
C SER A 2 21.14 -21.62 6.32
N VAL A 3 22.08 -21.53 5.39
CA VAL A 3 21.94 -20.69 4.18
C VAL A 3 20.67 -21.06 3.39
N GLY A 4 20.31 -22.35 3.35
CA GLY A 4 19.08 -22.83 2.72
C GLY A 4 17.82 -22.27 3.39
N GLU A 5 17.77 -22.28 4.72
CA GLU A 5 16.65 -21.73 5.49
C GLU A 5 16.52 -20.21 5.29
N VAL A 6 17.65 -19.49 5.22
CA VAL A 6 17.66 -18.05 4.90
C VAL A 6 17.07 -17.79 3.51
N LYS A 7 17.47 -18.56 2.49
CA LYS A 7 16.94 -18.41 1.12
C LYS A 7 15.44 -18.65 1.06
N ILE A 8 14.93 -19.64 1.79
CA ILE A 8 13.49 -19.91 1.89
C ILE A 8 12.76 -18.72 2.52
N ALA A 9 13.27 -18.20 3.65
CA ALA A 9 12.68 -17.04 4.31
C ALA A 9 12.68 -15.78 3.42
N LEU A 10 13.75 -15.53 2.67
CA LEU A 10 13.82 -14.39 1.74
C LEU A 10 12.80 -14.53 0.59
N ARG A 11 12.62 -15.74 0.04
CA ARG A 11 11.58 -15.99 -0.98
C ARG A 11 10.18 -15.74 -0.41
N ALA A 12 9.90 -16.21 0.79
CA ALA A 12 8.63 -15.95 1.47
C ALA A 12 8.40 -14.44 1.69
N ALA A 13 9.43 -13.69 2.08
CA ALA A 13 9.33 -12.25 2.25
C ALA A 13 9.09 -11.49 0.92
N ILE A 14 9.71 -11.91 -0.19
CA ILE A 14 9.44 -11.35 -1.52
C ILE A 14 7.97 -11.55 -1.90
N GLU A 15 7.45 -12.77 -1.68
CA GLU A 15 6.07 -13.10 -2.00
C GLU A 15 5.08 -12.33 -1.13
N ALA A 16 5.33 -12.27 0.19
CA ALA A 16 4.53 -11.47 1.10
C ALA A 16 4.49 -9.99 0.71
N ALA A 17 5.62 -9.42 0.25
CA ALA A 17 5.66 -8.04 -0.21
C ALA A 17 4.82 -7.82 -1.49
N ARG A 18 4.79 -8.79 -2.41
CA ARG A 18 3.96 -8.72 -3.62
C ARG A 18 2.47 -8.83 -3.29
N GLN A 19 2.10 -9.82 -2.49
CA GLN A 19 0.71 -10.01 -2.05
C GLN A 19 0.22 -8.81 -1.23
N GLY A 20 1.05 -8.29 -0.32
CA GLY A 20 0.76 -7.08 0.44
C GLY A 20 0.50 -5.87 -0.46
N LYS A 21 1.29 -5.69 -1.52
CA LYS A 21 1.04 -4.64 -2.52
C LYS A 21 -0.30 -4.82 -3.22
N GLU A 22 -0.65 -6.04 -3.63
CA GLU A 22 -1.92 -6.29 -4.33
C GLU A 22 -3.13 -6.02 -3.43
N VAL A 23 -3.10 -6.48 -2.19
CA VAL A 23 -4.16 -6.20 -1.20
C VAL A 23 -4.27 -4.69 -0.96
N PHE A 24 -3.13 -4.02 -0.81
CA PHE A 24 -3.08 -2.57 -0.62
C PHE A 24 -3.62 -1.79 -1.83
N ASP A 25 -3.24 -2.17 -3.05
CA ASP A 25 -3.73 -1.53 -4.29
C ASP A 25 -5.26 -1.69 -4.41
N ARG A 26 -5.81 -2.86 -4.07
CA ARG A 26 -7.28 -3.10 -4.04
C ARG A 26 -7.97 -2.22 -3.00
N ALA A 27 -7.45 -2.19 -1.78
CA ALA A 27 -8.00 -1.35 -0.71
C ALA A 27 -7.97 0.13 -1.08
N SER A 28 -6.87 0.61 -1.67
CA SER A 28 -6.76 1.97 -2.17
C SER A 28 -7.77 2.27 -3.27
N THR A 29 -8.01 1.34 -4.20
CA THR A 29 -8.98 1.52 -5.27
C THR A 29 -10.40 1.68 -4.72
N VAL A 30 -10.77 0.84 -3.75
CA VAL A 30 -12.08 0.92 -3.07
C VAL A 30 -12.23 2.24 -2.32
N ALA A 31 -11.21 2.67 -1.58
CA ALA A 31 -11.23 3.94 -0.85
C ALA A 31 -11.38 5.14 -1.79
N THR A 32 -10.64 5.18 -2.90
CA THR A 32 -10.75 6.24 -3.92
C THR A 32 -12.14 6.27 -4.56
N ALA A 33 -12.73 5.11 -4.87
CA ALA A 33 -14.06 5.06 -5.46
C ALA A 33 -15.15 5.53 -4.47
N ALA A 34 -15.09 5.08 -3.22
CA ALA A 34 -16.01 5.49 -2.16
C ALA A 34 -15.93 7.01 -1.90
N THR A 35 -14.71 7.55 -1.94
CA THR A 35 -14.46 9.00 -1.87
C THR A 35 -15.17 9.74 -2.99
N ALA A 36 -14.90 9.37 -4.23
CA ALA A 36 -15.39 10.12 -5.38
C ALA A 36 -16.92 10.17 -5.37
N ALA A 37 -17.56 9.07 -4.93
CA ALA A 37 -18.99 9.01 -4.69
C ALA A 37 -19.44 9.95 -3.56
N ALA A 38 -18.73 9.99 -2.43
CA ALA A 38 -19.03 10.89 -1.32
C ALA A 38 -18.85 12.37 -1.71
N GLU A 39 -17.77 12.72 -2.41
CA GLU A 39 -17.53 14.08 -2.93
C GLU A 39 -18.62 14.50 -3.91
N ALA A 40 -19.06 13.61 -4.82
CA ALA A 40 -20.15 13.91 -5.75
C ALA A 40 -21.48 14.19 -5.04
N ILE A 41 -21.76 13.51 -3.92
CA ILE A 41 -22.97 13.71 -3.12
C ILE A 41 -22.89 14.99 -2.27
N LEU A 42 -21.71 15.33 -1.76
CA LEU A 42 -21.51 16.34 -0.73
C LEU A 42 -20.90 17.65 -1.26
N ASN A 43 -20.77 17.81 -2.58
CA ASN A 43 -19.96 18.85 -3.22
C ASN A 43 -20.36 20.30 -2.86
N ASP A 44 -21.62 20.54 -2.47
CA ASP A 44 -22.13 21.85 -2.03
C ASP A 44 -22.35 21.97 -0.51
N SER A 45 -22.02 20.93 0.26
CA SER A 45 -22.18 20.95 1.70
C SER A 45 -21.10 21.80 2.36
N ARG A 46 -21.51 22.82 3.12
CA ARG A 46 -20.64 23.65 3.96
C ARG A 46 -20.47 23.09 5.37
N ASP A 47 -20.95 21.87 5.60
CA ASP A 47 -20.87 21.19 6.88
C ASP A 47 -19.40 20.93 7.26
N GLU A 48 -19.03 21.25 8.50
CA GLU A 48 -17.68 21.06 9.02
C GLU A 48 -17.29 19.58 9.03
N ASP A 49 -18.27 18.68 9.24
CA ASP A 49 -18.04 17.23 9.24
C ASP A 49 -17.64 16.74 7.84
N VAL A 50 -18.24 17.30 6.78
CA VAL A 50 -17.89 16.98 5.39
C VAL A 50 -16.45 17.42 5.08
N ARG A 51 -16.05 18.62 5.53
CA ARG A 51 -14.67 19.11 5.36
C ARG A 51 -13.66 18.27 6.13
N ALA A 52 -14.00 17.84 7.34
CA ALA A 52 -13.13 16.97 8.15
C ALA A 52 -12.91 15.60 7.47
N VAL A 53 -13.97 15.02 6.90
CA VAL A 53 -13.87 13.76 6.14
C VAL A 53 -13.01 13.93 4.88
N GLN A 54 -13.19 15.00 4.12
CA GLN A 54 -12.36 15.31 2.94
C GLN A 54 -10.87 15.45 3.30
N GLN A 55 -10.55 16.11 4.43
CA GLN A 55 -9.18 16.24 4.90
C GLN A 55 -8.58 14.91 5.35
N ALA A 56 -9.32 14.12 6.12
CA ALA A 56 -8.89 12.79 6.58
C ALA A 56 -8.58 11.88 5.39
N LEU A 57 -9.40 11.98 4.35
CA LEU A 57 -9.16 11.23 3.14
C LEU A 57 -7.96 11.74 2.35
N ALA A 58 -7.81 13.05 2.15
CA ALA A 58 -6.64 13.60 1.46
C ALA A 58 -5.34 13.14 2.14
N ALA A 59 -5.31 13.10 3.47
CA ALA A 59 -4.21 12.54 4.24
C ALA A 59 -4.01 11.04 3.96
N ALA A 60 -5.08 10.24 3.94
CA ALA A 60 -4.99 8.82 3.59
C ALA A 60 -4.47 8.58 2.16
N SER A 61 -4.93 9.36 1.18
CA SER A 61 -4.46 9.30 -0.21
C SER A 61 -2.97 9.64 -0.34
N ALA A 62 -2.47 10.59 0.46
CA ALA A 62 -1.06 10.96 0.48
C ALA A 62 -0.15 9.80 0.93
N GLU A 63 -0.67 8.87 1.75
CA GLU A 63 0.07 7.71 2.25
C GLU A 63 0.07 6.51 1.28
N VAL A 64 -0.79 6.51 0.25
CA VAL A 64 -0.94 5.39 -0.70
C VAL A 64 0.35 5.12 -1.46
N GLU A 65 0.83 6.10 -2.23
CA GLU A 65 2.00 5.91 -3.09
C GLU A 65 3.30 5.65 -2.29
N PRO A 66 3.59 6.35 -1.17
CA PRO A 66 4.70 5.98 -0.29
C PRO A 66 4.64 4.54 0.20
N THR A 67 3.47 4.07 0.62
CA THR A 67 3.28 2.70 1.12
C THR A 67 3.45 1.66 0.01
N ARG A 68 2.88 1.93 -1.17
CA ARG A 68 3.07 1.11 -2.37
C ARG A 68 4.55 0.97 -2.74
N ARG A 69 5.31 2.08 -2.69
CA ARG A 69 6.77 2.06 -2.94
C ARG A 69 7.53 1.24 -1.91
N ARG A 70 7.11 1.24 -0.64
CA ARG A 70 7.74 0.40 0.40
C ARG A 70 7.63 -1.09 0.06
N PHE A 71 6.47 -1.57 -0.39
CA PHE A 71 6.33 -2.96 -0.85
C PHE A 71 7.26 -3.30 -2.02
N VAL A 72 7.32 -2.44 -3.03
CA VAL A 72 8.20 -2.61 -4.20
C VAL A 72 9.67 -2.65 -3.78
N ASN A 73 10.08 -1.72 -2.92
CA ASN A 73 11.45 -1.63 -2.44
C ASN A 73 11.83 -2.86 -1.61
N THR A 74 10.94 -3.32 -0.71
CA THR A 74 11.16 -4.57 0.04
C THR A 74 11.38 -5.75 -0.91
N ALA A 75 10.49 -5.96 -1.88
CA ALA A 75 10.66 -7.05 -2.85
C ALA A 75 11.98 -6.94 -3.63
N LYS A 76 12.35 -5.73 -4.07
CA LYS A 76 13.58 -5.46 -4.83
C LYS A 76 14.84 -5.71 -4.00
N HIS A 77 14.91 -5.18 -2.78
CA HIS A 77 16.09 -5.32 -1.92
C HIS A 77 16.25 -6.75 -1.42
N THR A 78 15.15 -7.41 -1.05
CA THR A 78 15.17 -8.83 -0.66
C THR A 78 15.59 -9.73 -1.82
N THR A 79 15.11 -9.46 -3.04
CA THR A 79 15.57 -10.17 -4.26
C THR A 79 17.06 -9.98 -4.50
N ARG A 80 17.57 -8.74 -4.37
CA ARG A 80 19.00 -8.46 -4.51
C ARG A 80 19.82 -9.25 -3.49
N TYR A 81 19.39 -9.28 -2.24
CA TYR A 81 20.09 -10.00 -1.19
C TYR A 81 20.05 -11.52 -1.42
N LEU A 82 18.90 -12.07 -1.83
CA LEU A 82 18.79 -13.47 -2.22
C LEU A 82 19.79 -13.85 -3.32
N ASN A 83 19.91 -13.04 -4.37
CA ASN A 83 20.84 -13.27 -5.47
C ASN A 83 22.31 -13.23 -5.03
N GLN A 84 22.64 -12.42 -4.02
CA GLN A 84 24.00 -12.33 -3.46
C GLN A 84 24.38 -13.54 -2.61
N LEU A 85 23.41 -14.32 -2.13
CA LEU A 85 23.65 -15.56 -1.37
C LEU A 85 23.88 -16.80 -2.27
N GLY A 86 23.86 -16.61 -3.60
CA GLY A 86 23.94 -17.68 -4.61
C GLY A 86 22.78 -18.65 -4.55
#